data_AF-X1MX06-F1
#
_entry.id   AF-X1MX06-F1
#
_cell.length_a   1.000
_cell.length_b   1.000
_cell.length_c   1.000
_cell.angle_alpha   90.00
_cell.angle_beta   90.00
_cell.angle_gamma   90.00
#
_symmetry.space_group_name_H-M   'P 1'
#
loop_
_entity.id
_entity.type
_entity.pdbx_description
1 polymer ?
#
loop_
_entity_poly.entity_id
_entity_poly.type
_entity_poly.pdbx_seq_one_letter_code
_entity_poly.pdbx_strand_id
1 'polypeptide(L)'
;MKKSEQSKKSRSKKHHYLPRYYLKGFTDSRNYFFVYDKQKDRILPNALTPDTFFFENNLNTVILPNGTYSDFLEDSYTEFEVQTRGSLDTIRNSNIKTPIQLIDMMHLFLFLLFLHWRLPSNIKYVEELSKKFFVADYKDLNYFTIKNKNGKTASKEIIDKIKNSTAFKKTSKLIIPFAPFYDGRWGERLKNWRFLYTGDENNWHLVGDNPIITKGNSDHDP
;
A
#
# COMPACT_ATOMS: atom_id res chain seq x y z
N MET A 1 2.86 -23.68 33.21
CA MET A 1 2.64 -23.05 31.87
C MET A 1 1.54 -22.02 32.00
N LYS A 2 1.87 -20.72 31.97
CA LYS A 2 0.87 -19.65 31.93
C LYS A 2 0.30 -19.57 30.52
N LYS A 3 -0.99 -19.89 30.35
CA LYS A 3 -1.74 -19.53 29.15
C LYS A 3 -1.77 -18.01 29.11
N SER A 4 -1.11 -17.39 28.13
CA SER A 4 -1.30 -15.98 27.86
C SER A 4 -2.72 -15.80 27.34
N GLU A 5 -3.54 -15.08 28.09
CA GLU A 5 -4.82 -14.56 27.62
C GLU A 5 -4.52 -13.56 26.50
N GLN A 6 -4.49 -14.07 25.26
CA GLN A 6 -4.51 -13.23 24.08
C GLN A 6 -5.91 -12.61 24.06
N SER A 7 -6.01 -11.35 24.49
CA SER A 7 -7.25 -10.60 24.41
C SER A 7 -7.78 -10.69 22.98
N LYS A 8 -9.06 -11.03 22.82
CA LYS A 8 -9.73 -11.07 21.52
C LYS A 8 -9.75 -9.64 20.96
N LYS A 9 -8.67 -9.20 20.30
CA LYS A 9 -8.64 -7.97 19.53
C LYS A 9 -9.78 -8.06 18.52
N SER A 10 -10.76 -7.16 18.63
CA SER A 10 -11.86 -7.12 17.66
C SER A 10 -11.30 -6.75 16.30
N ARG A 11 -11.56 -7.59 15.29
CA ARG A 11 -11.11 -7.39 13.92
C ARG A 11 -11.54 -6.02 13.39
N SER A 12 -10.63 -5.31 12.72
CA SER A 12 -10.99 -4.09 11.98
C SER A 12 -11.99 -4.43 10.88
N LYS A 13 -12.98 -3.55 10.66
CA LYS A 13 -13.96 -3.68 9.57
C LYS A 13 -13.78 -2.60 8.50
N LYS A 14 -13.46 -1.37 8.90
CA LYS A 14 -13.17 -0.26 7.98
C LYS A 14 -11.70 -0.31 7.61
N HIS A 15 -11.42 -0.82 6.41
CA HIS A 15 -10.06 -0.97 5.91
C HIS A 15 -9.77 0.19 4.96
N HIS A 16 -9.00 1.15 5.45
CA HIS A 16 -8.60 2.32 4.68
C HIS A 16 -7.75 1.89 3.48
N TYR A 17 -8.04 2.36 2.27
CA TYR A 17 -7.14 2.14 1.13
C TYR A 17 -6.22 3.34 0.89
N LEU A 18 -6.58 4.52 1.37
CA LEU A 18 -5.62 5.60 1.59
C LEU A 18 -5.23 5.63 3.08
N PRO A 19 -3.93 5.55 3.43
CA PRO A 19 -3.49 5.56 4.81
C PRO A 19 -3.94 6.83 5.55
N ARG A 20 -4.36 6.68 6.80
CA ARG A 20 -4.87 7.81 7.60
C ARG A 20 -3.78 8.84 7.86
N TYR A 21 -2.53 8.40 8.09
CA TYR A 21 -1.41 9.30 8.32
C TYR A 21 -1.10 10.17 7.08
N TYR A 22 -1.25 9.56 5.91
CA TYR A 22 -1.11 10.27 4.64
C TYR A 22 -2.21 11.32 4.47
N LEU A 23 -3.47 10.96 4.72
CA LEU A 23 -4.61 11.87 4.62
C LEU A 23 -4.53 13.08 5.56
N LYS A 24 -3.88 12.95 6.73
CA LYS A 24 -3.61 14.08 7.65
C LYS A 24 -2.75 15.18 7.02
N GLY A 25 -2.01 14.90 5.95
CA GLY A 25 -1.27 15.94 5.22
C GLY A 25 -2.17 16.92 4.45
N PHE A 26 -3.45 16.61 4.31
CA PHE A 26 -4.42 17.36 3.52
C PHE A 26 -5.55 17.95 4.37
N THR A 27 -5.44 17.87 5.70
CA THR A 27 -6.44 18.42 6.62
C THR A 27 -6.10 19.83 7.07
N ASP A 28 -7.13 20.58 7.48
CA ASP A 28 -6.97 21.85 8.20
C ASP A 28 -6.37 21.64 9.61
N SER A 29 -6.15 22.74 10.34
CA SER A 29 -5.63 22.74 11.71
C SER A 29 -6.53 22.01 12.72
N ARG A 30 -7.77 21.71 12.35
CA ARG A 30 -8.75 20.95 13.14
C ARG A 30 -8.84 19.48 12.70
N ASN A 31 -7.97 19.04 11.79
CA ASN A 31 -7.91 17.68 11.23
C ASN A 31 -9.13 17.30 10.36
N TYR A 32 -9.70 18.28 9.64
CA TYR A 32 -10.78 18.06 8.67
C TYR A 32 -10.38 18.40 7.22
N PHE A 33 -11.04 17.77 6.25
CA PHE A 33 -11.01 18.17 4.84
C PHE A 33 -12.42 18.16 4.23
N PHE A 34 -12.57 18.82 3.08
CA PHE A 34 -13.78 18.74 2.26
C PHE A 34 -13.61 17.68 1.17
N VAL A 35 -14.71 17.02 0.81
CA VAL A 35 -14.73 16.02 -0.27
C VAL A 35 -15.62 16.54 -1.38
N TYR A 36 -15.06 16.60 -2.58
CA TYR A 36 -15.82 16.82 -3.80
C TYR A 36 -16.18 15.46 -4.43
N ASP A 37 -17.47 15.17 -4.50
CA ASP A 37 -18.02 13.98 -5.14
C ASP A 37 -18.18 14.26 -6.64
N LYS A 38 -17.26 13.74 -7.45
CA LYS A 38 -17.25 13.93 -8.90
C LYS A 38 -18.50 13.38 -9.59
N GLN A 39 -19.12 12.32 -9.05
CA GLN A 39 -20.31 11.72 -9.66
C GLN A 39 -21.56 12.56 -9.40
N LYS A 40 -21.63 13.20 -8.23
CA LYS A 40 -22.75 14.08 -7.84
C LYS A 40 -22.50 15.56 -8.13
N ASP A 41 -21.33 15.88 -8.68
CA ASP A 41 -20.85 17.23 -8.96
C ASP A 41 -21.09 18.21 -7.79
N ARG A 42 -20.65 17.82 -6.58
CA ARG A 42 -20.85 18.66 -5.39
C ARG A 42 -19.84 18.40 -4.29
N ILE A 43 -19.60 19.41 -3.48
CA ILE A 43 -18.89 19.27 -2.21
C ILE A 43 -19.85 18.69 -1.17
N LEU A 44 -19.41 17.69 -0.42
CA LEU A 44 -20.19 17.14 0.69
C LEU A 44 -20.42 18.22 1.75
N PRO A 45 -21.63 18.29 2.36
CA PRO A 45 -22.02 19.42 3.20
C PRO A 45 -21.22 19.52 4.50
N ASN A 46 -20.64 18.41 4.96
CA ASN A 46 -19.89 18.34 6.21
C ASN A 46 -18.40 18.15 5.93
N ALA A 47 -17.57 18.87 6.69
CA ALA A 47 -16.14 18.58 6.76
C ALA A 47 -15.93 17.19 7.37
N LEU A 48 -14.99 16.43 6.82
CA LEU A 48 -14.76 15.02 7.16
C LEU A 48 -13.38 14.82 7.76
N THR A 49 -13.23 13.79 8.58
CA THR A 49 -11.93 13.38 9.12
C THR A 49 -11.34 12.23 8.29
N PRO A 50 -10.01 12.03 8.31
CA PRO A 50 -9.37 10.88 7.67
C PRO A 50 -9.99 9.51 8.01
N ASP A 51 -10.60 9.35 9.18
CA ASP A 51 -11.22 8.09 9.60
C ASP A 51 -12.54 7.77 8.88
N THR A 52 -13.17 8.78 8.27
CA THR A 52 -14.54 8.71 7.75
C THR A 52 -14.64 8.52 6.24
N PHE A 53 -13.52 8.57 5.52
CA PHE A 53 -13.49 8.46 4.07
C PHE A 53 -12.32 7.59 3.58
N PHE A 54 -12.33 7.24 2.27
CA PHE A 54 -11.30 6.42 1.61
C PHE A 54 -11.04 5.05 2.27
N PHE A 55 -12.12 4.36 2.65
CA PHE A 55 -12.08 3.00 3.17
C PHE A 55 -13.10 2.11 2.47
N GLU A 56 -12.86 0.81 2.51
CA GLU A 56 -13.81 -0.21 2.09
C GLU A 56 -13.99 -1.23 3.22
N ASN A 57 -15.23 -1.70 3.40
CA ASN A 57 -15.50 -2.64 4.48
C ASN A 57 -14.89 -4.01 4.15
N ASN A 58 -14.04 -4.52 5.04
CA ASN A 58 -13.39 -5.83 4.93
C ASN A 58 -12.49 -6.00 3.70
N LEU A 59 -12.00 -4.90 3.11
CA LEU A 59 -11.17 -4.90 1.89
C LEU A 59 -10.00 -5.88 2.00
N ASN A 60 -9.30 -5.82 3.12
CA ASN A 60 -8.10 -6.60 3.39
C ASN A 60 -8.36 -7.78 4.36
N THR A 61 -9.63 -8.16 4.56
CA THR A 61 -9.96 -9.37 5.31
C THR A 61 -9.70 -10.61 4.46
N VAL A 62 -9.07 -11.61 5.09
CA VAL A 62 -8.75 -12.91 4.51
C VAL A 62 -9.49 -14.01 5.29
N ILE A 63 -9.97 -15.03 4.57
CA ILE A 63 -10.53 -16.25 5.18
C ILE A 63 -9.43 -17.31 5.18
N LEU A 64 -9.07 -17.79 6.37
CA LEU A 64 -8.07 -18.83 6.56
C LEU A 64 -8.66 -20.22 6.27
N PRO A 65 -7.83 -21.26 6.03
CA PRO A 65 -8.32 -22.61 5.70
C PRO A 65 -9.26 -23.24 6.74
N ASN A 66 -9.17 -22.83 8.00
CA ASN A 66 -10.06 -23.25 9.08
C ASN A 66 -11.37 -22.45 9.15
N GLY A 67 -11.65 -21.58 8.17
CA GLY A 67 -12.83 -20.74 8.10
C GLY A 67 -12.78 -19.46 8.94
N THR A 68 -11.69 -19.19 9.67
CA THR A 68 -11.60 -17.97 10.48
C THR A 68 -11.23 -16.76 9.62
N TYR A 69 -11.78 -15.60 10.00
CA TYR A 69 -11.44 -14.33 9.38
C TYR A 69 -10.17 -13.75 10.04
N SER A 70 -9.28 -13.21 9.22
CA SER A 70 -8.07 -12.52 9.67
C SER A 70 -7.93 -11.17 8.95
N ASP A 71 -7.48 -10.16 9.68
CA ASP A 71 -7.13 -8.82 9.21
C ASP A 71 -5.62 -8.56 9.27
N PHE A 72 -4.79 -9.60 9.25
CA PHE A 72 -3.32 -9.46 9.35
C PHE A 72 -2.73 -8.50 8.30
N LEU A 73 -3.38 -8.34 7.14
CA LEU A 73 -2.99 -7.37 6.13
C LEU A 73 -3.09 -5.92 6.64
N GLU A 74 -4.08 -5.60 7.49
CA GLU A 74 -4.18 -4.28 8.14
C GLU A 74 -3.03 -4.04 9.12
N ASP A 75 -2.65 -5.06 9.88
CA ASP A 75 -1.53 -4.97 10.82
C ASP A 75 -0.23 -4.70 10.03
N SER A 76 0.00 -5.40 8.90
CA SER A 76 1.14 -5.15 8.02
C SER A 76 1.13 -3.75 7.40
N TYR A 77 -0.03 -3.25 6.95
CA TYR A 77 -0.12 -1.87 6.44
C TYR A 77 0.13 -0.83 7.53
N THR A 78 -0.31 -1.10 8.76
CA THR A 78 -0.09 -0.21 9.90
C THR A 78 1.39 -0.14 10.25
N GLU A 79 2.06 -1.29 10.30
CA GLU A 79 3.51 -1.35 10.54
C GLU A 79 4.29 -0.62 9.44
N PHE A 80 3.93 -0.86 8.18
CA PHE A 80 4.52 -0.16 7.05
C PHE A 80 4.33 1.37 7.12
N GLU A 81 3.12 1.82 7.46
CA GLU A 81 2.85 3.24 7.65
C GLU A 81 3.72 3.81 8.78
N VAL A 82 3.82 3.12 9.93
CA VAL A 82 4.67 3.53 11.07
C VAL A 82 6.13 3.73 10.65
N GLN A 83 6.69 2.80 9.87
CA GLN A 83 8.08 2.88 9.42
C GLN A 83 8.34 4.05 8.47
N THR A 84 7.33 4.48 7.70
CA THR A 84 7.48 5.55 6.70
C THR A 84 7.09 6.94 7.22
N ARG A 85 6.47 7.06 8.40
CA ARG A 85 5.96 8.35 8.93
C ARG A 85 7.00 9.46 8.98
N GLY A 86 8.17 9.16 9.56
CA GLY A 86 9.22 10.16 9.74
C GLY A 86 9.65 10.77 8.41
N SER A 87 9.87 9.95 7.38
CA SER A 87 10.22 10.44 6.05
C SER A 87 9.08 11.17 5.35
N LEU A 88 7.83 10.73 5.54
CA LEU A 88 6.67 11.46 5.02
C LEU A 88 6.54 12.86 5.64
N ASP A 89 6.83 13.01 6.93
CA ASP A 89 6.84 14.32 7.58
C ASP A 89 8.01 15.18 7.13
N THR A 90 9.20 14.59 7.00
CA THR A 90 10.38 15.28 6.44
C THR A 90 10.06 15.84 5.05
N ILE A 91 9.45 15.03 4.18
CA ILE A 91 9.08 15.44 2.82
C ILE A 91 7.98 16.50 2.86
N ARG A 92 6.92 16.32 3.67
CA ARG A 92 5.82 17.29 3.78
C ARG A 92 6.28 18.66 4.25
N ASN A 93 7.28 18.72 5.12
CA ASN A 93 7.83 19.95 5.68
C ASN A 93 9.09 20.44 4.95
N SER A 94 9.51 19.74 3.89
CA SER A 94 10.65 20.14 3.08
C SER A 94 10.31 21.33 2.20
N ASN A 95 11.34 22.04 1.74
CA ASN A 95 11.23 23.18 0.86
C ASN A 95 12.46 23.23 -0.05
N ILE A 96 12.52 24.22 -0.95
CA ILE A 96 13.61 24.35 -1.92
C ILE A 96 15.01 24.49 -1.30
N LYS A 97 15.11 24.94 -0.04
CA LYS A 97 16.38 25.13 0.69
C LYS A 97 16.83 23.88 1.45
N THR A 98 15.91 22.95 1.73
CA THR A 98 16.19 21.75 2.53
C THR A 98 16.09 20.50 1.64
N PRO A 99 17.23 19.90 1.23
CA PRO A 99 17.20 18.74 0.36
C PRO A 99 16.66 17.50 1.09
N ILE A 100 15.75 16.80 0.43
CA ILE A 100 15.25 15.50 0.87
C ILE A 100 16.38 14.48 0.75
N GLN A 101 16.57 13.65 1.79
CA GLN A 101 17.64 12.66 1.80
C GLN A 101 17.25 11.41 1.00
N LEU A 102 18.24 10.63 0.56
CA LEU A 102 17.99 9.40 -0.20
C LEU A 102 17.10 8.41 0.58
N ILE A 103 17.26 8.32 1.89
CA ILE A 103 16.43 7.46 2.75
C ILE A 103 14.96 7.88 2.71
N ASP A 104 14.69 9.19 2.71
CA ASP A 104 13.32 9.71 2.63
C ASP A 104 12.70 9.44 1.26
N MET A 105 13.50 9.60 0.19
CA MET A 105 13.07 9.23 -1.16
C MET A 105 12.76 7.73 -1.28
N MET A 106 13.57 6.87 -0.65
CA MET A 106 13.35 5.42 -0.64
C MET A 106 12.07 5.05 0.13
N HIS A 107 11.84 5.66 1.30
CA HIS A 107 10.60 5.46 2.06
C HIS A 107 9.38 5.97 1.28
N LEU A 108 9.47 7.13 0.63
CA LEU A 108 8.40 7.62 -0.24
C LEU A 108 8.15 6.67 -1.41
N PHE A 109 9.19 6.16 -2.05
CA PHE A 109 9.05 5.21 -3.16
C PHE A 109 8.33 3.95 -2.73
N LEU A 110 8.78 3.32 -1.65
CA LEU A 110 8.11 2.16 -1.10
C LEU A 110 6.66 2.50 -0.71
N PHE A 111 6.43 3.67 -0.13
CA PHE A 111 5.09 4.14 0.25
C PHE A 111 4.17 4.28 -0.95
N LEU A 112 4.64 4.88 -2.04
CA LEU A 112 3.88 5.03 -3.28
C LEU A 112 3.58 3.66 -3.92
N LEU A 113 4.50 2.70 -3.87
CA LEU A 113 4.25 1.35 -4.37
C LEU A 113 3.16 0.63 -3.55
N PHE A 114 3.23 0.68 -2.22
CA PHE A 114 2.18 0.13 -1.37
C PHE A 114 0.85 0.86 -1.56
N LEU A 115 0.88 2.18 -1.72
CA LEU A 115 -0.30 3.00 -1.98
C LEU A 115 -0.94 2.63 -3.31
N HIS A 116 -0.16 2.43 -4.37
CA HIS A 116 -0.65 2.02 -5.68
C HIS A 116 -1.33 0.65 -5.61
N TRP A 117 -0.64 -0.38 -5.12
CA TRP A 117 -1.16 -1.75 -5.18
C TRP A 117 -2.29 -2.06 -4.19
N ARG A 118 -2.53 -1.19 -3.19
CA ARG A 118 -3.67 -1.33 -2.26
C ARG A 118 -4.96 -0.67 -2.76
N LEU A 119 -4.92 0.15 -3.81
CA LEU A 119 -6.11 0.85 -4.29
C LEU A 119 -7.17 -0.14 -4.81
N PRO A 120 -8.47 0.10 -4.53
CA PRO A 120 -9.54 -0.74 -5.07
C PRO A 120 -9.53 -0.83 -6.60
N SER A 121 -9.14 0.25 -7.29
CA SER A 121 -9.00 0.29 -8.75
C SER A 121 -8.01 -0.74 -9.29
N ASN A 122 -7.02 -1.14 -8.48
CA ASN A 122 -5.91 -1.98 -8.91
C ASN A 122 -6.08 -3.46 -8.55
N ILE A 123 -7.18 -3.82 -7.87
CA ILE A 123 -7.43 -5.20 -7.40
C ILE A 123 -7.39 -6.21 -8.55
N LYS A 124 -7.99 -5.89 -9.70
CA LYS A 124 -8.00 -6.79 -10.86
C LYS A 124 -6.58 -7.10 -11.34
N TYR A 125 -5.72 -6.08 -11.43
CA TYR A 125 -4.32 -6.24 -11.83
C TYR A 125 -3.50 -7.00 -10.79
N VAL A 126 -3.72 -6.74 -9.50
CA VAL A 126 -3.13 -7.54 -8.42
C VAL A 126 -3.48 -9.01 -8.57
N GLU A 127 -4.74 -9.33 -8.86
CA GLU A 127 -5.16 -10.72 -9.08
C GLU A 127 -4.50 -11.34 -10.32
N GLU A 128 -4.32 -10.58 -11.40
CA GLU A 128 -3.59 -11.05 -12.59
C GLU A 128 -2.11 -11.29 -12.30
N LEU A 129 -1.43 -10.37 -11.62
CA LEU A 129 -0.04 -10.52 -11.20
C LEU A 129 0.12 -11.68 -10.20
N SER A 130 -0.84 -11.90 -9.31
CA SER A 130 -0.83 -13.03 -8.37
C SER A 130 -0.74 -14.39 -9.10
N LYS A 131 -1.31 -14.49 -10.31
CA LYS A 131 -1.24 -15.69 -11.16
C LYS A 131 0.12 -15.86 -11.83
N LYS A 132 1.02 -14.88 -11.78
CA LYS A 132 2.37 -14.96 -12.32
C LYS A 132 3.42 -15.36 -11.26
N PHE A 133 3.08 -15.28 -9.98
CA PHE A 133 3.96 -15.78 -8.91
C PHE A 133 4.28 -17.26 -9.08
N PHE A 134 5.54 -17.61 -8.77
CA PHE A 134 6.12 -18.95 -8.82
C PHE A 134 6.13 -19.59 -10.22
N VAL A 135 5.97 -18.80 -11.28
CA VAL A 135 6.08 -19.28 -12.67
C VAL A 135 7.48 -19.00 -13.17
N ALA A 136 8.26 -20.02 -13.52
CA ALA A 136 9.69 -19.91 -13.82
C ALA A 136 10.05 -18.77 -14.80
N ASP A 137 9.21 -18.52 -15.80
CA ASP A 137 9.45 -17.52 -16.84
C ASP A 137 9.22 -16.06 -16.38
N TYR A 138 8.53 -15.85 -15.25
CA TYR A 138 8.26 -14.53 -14.66
C TYR A 138 9.25 -14.22 -13.54
N LYS A 139 10.49 -13.87 -13.92
CA LYS A 139 11.57 -13.57 -12.97
C LYS A 139 11.28 -12.36 -12.09
N ASP A 140 10.58 -11.38 -12.64
CA ASP A 140 10.20 -10.13 -11.96
C ASP A 140 9.07 -10.29 -10.94
N LEU A 141 8.68 -11.52 -10.57
CA LEU A 141 7.76 -11.76 -9.43
C LEU A 141 8.18 -12.98 -8.60
N ASN A 142 9.31 -13.61 -8.91
CA ASN A 142 9.77 -14.85 -8.29
C ASN A 142 10.82 -14.59 -7.20
N TYR A 143 10.46 -13.75 -6.24
CA TYR A 143 11.33 -13.35 -5.14
C TYR A 143 11.44 -14.37 -4.02
N PHE A 144 10.41 -15.21 -3.89
CA PHE A 144 10.32 -16.20 -2.82
C PHE A 144 10.25 -17.60 -3.41
N THR A 145 10.84 -18.56 -2.69
CA THR A 145 10.65 -19.98 -2.96
C THR A 145 9.88 -20.61 -1.80
N ILE A 146 8.80 -21.33 -2.12
CA ILE A 146 8.08 -22.08 -1.10
C ILE A 146 8.87 -23.35 -0.81
N LYS A 147 9.33 -23.48 0.44
CA LYS A 147 10.03 -24.66 0.95
C LYS A 147 9.11 -25.43 1.90
N ASN A 148 9.22 -26.75 1.90
CA ASN A 148 8.61 -27.58 2.93
C ASN A 148 9.42 -27.52 4.24
N LYS A 149 8.89 -28.12 5.31
CA LYS A 149 9.55 -28.18 6.63
C LYS A 149 10.96 -28.79 6.62
N ASN A 150 11.31 -29.54 5.57
CA ASN A 150 12.63 -30.17 5.42
C ASN A 150 13.57 -29.32 4.53
N GLY A 151 13.20 -28.09 4.17
CA GLY A 151 13.99 -27.19 3.33
C GLY A 151 13.98 -27.50 1.84
N LYS A 152 13.26 -28.53 1.38
CA LYS A 152 13.11 -28.85 -0.05
C LYS A 152 12.04 -27.98 -0.69
N THR A 153 12.19 -27.65 -1.97
CA THR A 153 11.16 -26.92 -2.72
C THR A 153 9.83 -27.68 -2.67
N ALA A 154 8.74 -26.95 -2.43
CA ALA A 154 7.40 -27.52 -2.41
C ALA A 154 7.02 -28.12 -3.77
N SER A 155 6.14 -29.12 -3.77
CA SER A 155 5.64 -29.70 -5.01
C SER A 155 4.81 -28.67 -5.78
N LYS A 156 4.74 -28.83 -7.11
CA LYS A 156 3.91 -27.99 -7.99
C LYS A 156 2.46 -27.93 -7.51
N GLU A 157 1.89 -29.05 -7.07
CA GLU A 157 0.54 -29.12 -6.53
C GLU A 157 0.33 -28.21 -5.31
N ILE A 158 1.29 -28.16 -4.37
CA ILE A 158 1.21 -27.29 -3.20
C ILE A 158 1.31 -25.82 -3.61
N ILE A 159 2.24 -25.51 -4.52
CA ILE A 159 2.42 -24.15 -5.05
C ILE A 159 1.12 -23.70 -5.73
N ASP A 160 0.52 -24.54 -6.57
CA ASP A 160 -0.73 -24.24 -7.27
C ASP A 160 -1.89 -24.06 -6.28
N LYS A 161 -1.98 -24.87 -5.22
CA LYS A 161 -2.98 -24.68 -4.15
C LYS A 161 -2.82 -23.33 -3.44
N ILE A 162 -1.60 -22.97 -3.06
CA ILE A 162 -1.32 -21.68 -2.38
C ILE A 162 -1.66 -20.53 -3.31
N LYS A 163 -1.10 -20.55 -4.52
CA LYS A 163 -1.26 -19.50 -5.53
C LYS A 163 -2.72 -19.24 -5.89
N ASN A 164 -3.52 -20.29 -6.00
CA ASN A 164 -4.94 -20.16 -6.35
C ASN A 164 -5.83 -19.82 -5.16
N SER A 165 -5.32 -19.86 -3.93
CA SER A 165 -6.07 -19.51 -2.73
C SER A 165 -6.47 -18.03 -2.72
N THR A 166 -7.66 -17.73 -2.21
CA THR A 166 -8.14 -16.36 -2.03
C THR A 166 -7.23 -15.56 -1.08
N ALA A 167 -6.67 -16.23 -0.08
CA ALA A 167 -5.70 -15.66 0.85
C ALA A 167 -4.45 -15.14 0.13
N PHE A 168 -3.80 -15.98 -0.69
CA PHE A 168 -2.59 -15.57 -1.40
C PHE A 168 -2.85 -14.43 -2.40
N LYS A 169 -3.93 -14.52 -3.17
CA LYS A 169 -4.33 -13.46 -4.09
C LYS A 169 -4.45 -12.11 -3.36
N LYS A 170 -5.12 -12.09 -2.20
CA LYS A 170 -5.22 -10.89 -1.37
C LYS A 170 -3.90 -10.45 -0.75
N THR A 171 -3.01 -11.36 -0.39
CA THR A 171 -1.68 -11.04 0.18
C THR A 171 -0.72 -10.50 -0.88
N SER A 172 -0.91 -10.83 -2.15
CA SER A 172 0.02 -10.43 -3.23
C SER A 172 0.24 -8.91 -3.32
N LYS A 173 -0.75 -8.08 -2.97
CA LYS A 173 -0.59 -6.61 -2.87
C LYS A 173 0.40 -6.12 -1.82
N LEU A 174 0.80 -6.97 -0.86
CA LEU A 174 1.90 -6.67 0.07
C LEU A 174 3.25 -7.09 -0.49
N ILE A 175 3.26 -7.97 -1.49
CA ILE A 175 4.48 -8.54 -2.06
C ILE A 175 4.90 -7.78 -3.32
N ILE A 176 3.96 -7.49 -4.22
CA ILE A 176 4.21 -6.79 -5.48
C ILE A 176 4.94 -5.44 -5.26
N PRO A 177 4.67 -4.64 -4.21
CA PRO A 177 5.43 -3.41 -3.95
C PRO A 177 6.94 -3.59 -3.80
N PHE A 178 7.44 -4.80 -3.51
CA PHE A 178 8.87 -5.05 -3.44
C PHE A 178 9.50 -5.33 -4.80
N ALA A 179 8.69 -5.49 -5.85
CA ALA A 179 9.17 -5.95 -7.14
C ALA A 179 10.31 -5.12 -7.74
N PRO A 180 10.22 -3.78 -7.75
CA PRO A 180 11.27 -2.92 -8.28
C PRO A 180 12.60 -3.01 -7.52
N PHE A 181 12.61 -3.52 -6.28
CA PHE A 181 13.84 -3.61 -5.48
C PHE A 181 14.76 -4.74 -5.94
N TYR A 182 14.23 -5.73 -6.65
CA TYR A 182 14.98 -6.90 -7.09
C TYR A 182 15.71 -6.72 -8.43
N ASP A 183 15.30 -5.74 -9.25
CA ASP A 183 16.01 -5.43 -10.50
C ASP A 183 17.29 -4.61 -10.27
N GLY A 184 17.49 -4.10 -9.05
CA GLY A 184 18.66 -3.32 -8.62
C GLY A 184 18.77 -1.90 -9.19
N ARG A 185 17.86 -1.49 -10.10
CA ARG A 185 17.92 -0.19 -10.78
C ARG A 185 17.12 0.90 -10.08
N TRP A 186 16.29 0.54 -9.10
CA TRP A 186 15.45 1.49 -8.36
C TRP A 186 16.25 2.67 -7.78
N GLY A 187 17.44 2.44 -7.22
CA GLY A 187 18.25 3.49 -6.59
C GLY A 187 18.70 4.57 -7.58
N GLU A 188 19.12 4.18 -8.78
CA GLU A 188 19.49 5.14 -9.84
C GLU A 188 18.27 5.92 -10.36
N ARG A 189 17.09 5.27 -10.41
CA ARG A 189 15.83 5.94 -10.77
C ARG A 189 15.45 7.00 -9.73
N LEU A 190 15.66 6.75 -8.44
CA LEU A 190 15.35 7.70 -7.37
C LEU A 190 16.21 8.98 -7.44
N LYS A 191 17.48 8.88 -7.87
CA LYS A 191 18.34 10.07 -8.02
C LYS A 191 17.79 11.08 -9.04
N ASN A 192 16.96 10.62 -9.97
CA ASN A 192 16.33 11.46 -10.99
C ASN A 192 15.00 12.07 -10.53
N TRP A 193 14.55 11.77 -9.30
CA TRP A 193 13.33 12.37 -8.77
C TRP A 193 13.48 13.88 -8.60
N ARG A 194 12.35 14.56 -8.77
CA ARG A 194 12.22 16.00 -8.63
C ARG A 194 11.04 16.27 -7.72
N PHE A 195 11.28 17.06 -6.69
CA PHE A 195 10.25 17.54 -5.79
C PHE A 195 9.89 18.96 -6.21
N LEU A 196 8.60 19.18 -6.41
CA LEU A 196 8.05 20.46 -6.78
C LEU A 196 7.43 21.08 -5.54
N TYR A 197 7.82 22.31 -5.26
CA TYR A 197 7.28 23.11 -4.18
C TYR A 197 6.48 24.26 -4.80
N THR A 198 5.46 24.69 -4.08
CA THR A 198 4.68 25.85 -4.45
C THR A 198 5.50 27.11 -4.24
N GLY A 199 5.36 28.08 -5.14
CA GLY A 199 6.14 29.31 -5.09
C GLY A 199 5.74 30.26 -3.96
N ASP A 200 4.56 30.06 -3.38
CA ASP A 200 4.00 30.85 -2.28
C ASP A 200 4.18 30.18 -0.90
N GLU A 201 4.98 29.11 -0.84
CA GLU A 201 5.22 28.29 0.36
C GLU A 201 3.95 27.62 0.96
N ASN A 202 2.80 27.73 0.29
CA ASN A 202 1.56 27.08 0.71
C ASN A 202 1.43 25.69 0.11
N ASN A 203 1.18 24.67 0.93
CA ASN A 203 1.00 23.30 0.42
C ASN A 203 -0.26 23.17 -0.46
N TRP A 204 -0.15 22.41 -1.56
CA TRP A 204 -1.34 21.99 -2.31
C TRP A 204 -2.09 20.93 -1.51
N HIS A 205 -3.14 21.34 -0.80
CA HIS A 205 -3.96 20.48 0.04
C HIS A 205 -5.01 19.67 -0.76
N LEU A 206 -4.64 19.14 -1.93
CA LEU A 206 -5.51 18.35 -2.77
C LEU A 206 -5.03 16.89 -2.86
N VAL A 207 -5.95 15.96 -2.66
CA VAL A 207 -5.74 14.52 -2.83
C VAL A 207 -6.97 13.88 -3.48
N GLY A 208 -6.75 12.83 -4.26
CA GLY A 208 -7.82 12.01 -4.85
C GLY A 208 -7.90 10.62 -4.22
N ASP A 209 -8.95 9.88 -4.56
CA ASP A 209 -9.10 8.45 -4.26
C ASP A 209 -8.05 7.57 -4.96
N ASN A 210 -7.44 8.08 -6.04
CA ASN A 210 -6.20 7.58 -6.62
C ASN A 210 -5.18 8.74 -6.73
N PRO A 211 -4.25 8.87 -5.76
CA PRO A 211 -3.34 10.01 -5.70
C PRO A 211 -2.10 9.88 -6.60
N ILE A 212 -1.95 8.78 -7.34
CA ILE A 212 -0.79 8.53 -8.18
C ILE A 212 -1.19 8.72 -9.64
N ILE A 213 -0.52 9.66 -10.31
CA ILE A 213 -0.71 9.92 -11.73
C ILE A 213 0.53 9.37 -12.45
N THR A 214 0.29 8.46 -13.38
CA THR A 214 1.32 7.84 -14.23
C THR A 214 1.17 8.33 -15.66
N LYS A 215 2.26 8.28 -16.42
CA LYS A 215 2.26 8.61 -17.85
C LYS A 215 2.23 7.31 -18.66
N GLY A 216 1.22 7.15 -19.52
CA GLY A 216 1.11 6.03 -20.46
C GLY A 216 0.04 5.00 -20.07
N ASN A 217 -0.02 3.91 -20.85
CA ASN A 217 -1.01 2.82 -20.69
C ASN A 217 -0.51 1.66 -19.82
N SER A 218 0.71 1.74 -19.27
CA SER A 218 1.46 0.63 -18.65
C SER A 218 1.78 0.92 -17.18
N ASP A 219 0.83 1.44 -16.41
CA ASP A 219 1.03 1.78 -15.00
C ASP A 219 1.04 0.57 -14.06
N HIS A 220 0.95 -0.64 -14.62
CA HIS A 220 0.83 -1.91 -13.88
C HIS A 220 1.90 -2.94 -14.28
N ASP A 221 2.98 -2.51 -14.93
CA ASP A 221 4.18 -3.34 -15.11
C ASP A 221 5.01 -3.29 -13.80
N PRO A 222 5.22 -4.44 -13.12
CA PRO A 222 5.92 -4.52 -11.84
C PRO A 222 7.43 -4.24 -11.94
#